data_AF-A0A3A4YUB5-F1
#
_entry.id   AF-A0A3A4YUB5-F1
#
_cell.length_a   1.000
_cell.length_b   1.000
_cell.length_c   1.000
_cell.angle_alpha   90.00
_cell.angle_beta   90.00
_cell.angle_gamma   90.00
#
_symmetry.space_group_name_H-M   'P 1'
#
loop_
_entity.id
_entity.type
_entity.pdbx_description
1 polymer ?
#
loop_
_entity_poly.entity_id
_entity_poly.type
_entity_poly.pdbx_seq_one_letter_code
_entity_poly.pdbx_strand_id
1 'polypeptide(L)'
;MKNGRLEALFAGGRMWRLGRGSLGIAFGLLFTLTSWTASNFAFGADRLIIKDGTGNTTFKVEDDGKVQTAYRYLAQSAAPGFWLDETGTGAKGALFVLDANLLQVQRRSAAFGGFEASPLYVNVKAPNAAFYIAESGYVGFSKASPSYPIHLGNGAYCSAGGVWTNASSREYKQDIKALSTDLAFQTLDGLEPVSFRYKTDGEETHLGFIAEDVPEMVATKDRKGLSSMDVVAVLTKVLKEQQRMMQAQQKTISALSEKIATLESKIVEK
;
A
#
# COMPACT_ATOMS: atom_id res chain seq x y z
N MET A 1 -27.82 51.00 -39.14
CA MET A 1 -29.06 51.45 -38.47
C MET A 1 -28.62 52.37 -37.32
N LYS A 2 -28.31 53.65 -37.60
CA LYS A 2 -29.10 54.86 -37.28
C LYS A 2 -29.68 54.84 -35.85
N ASN A 3 -29.05 55.55 -34.90
CA ASN A 3 -29.27 56.97 -34.53
C ASN A 3 -30.68 57.25 -34.01
N GLY A 4 -30.80 57.88 -32.83
CA GLY A 4 -32.09 58.42 -32.38
C GLY A 4 -32.16 58.94 -30.95
N ARG A 5 -31.46 60.04 -30.67
CA ARG A 5 -31.72 61.00 -29.58
C ARG A 5 -33.15 61.55 -29.69
N LEU A 6 -33.84 61.84 -28.58
CA LEU A 6 -34.84 62.92 -28.49
C LEU A 6 -35.13 63.28 -27.03
N GLU A 7 -34.86 64.55 -26.71
CA GLU A 7 -35.33 65.26 -25.53
C GLU A 7 -36.80 65.68 -25.69
N ALA A 8 -37.47 65.95 -24.57
CA ALA A 8 -38.59 66.88 -24.54
C ALA A 8 -38.60 67.68 -23.22
N LEU A 9 -38.30 68.97 -23.36
CA LEU A 9 -38.54 70.05 -22.41
C LEU A 9 -40.05 70.24 -22.14
N PHE A 10 -40.40 70.70 -20.94
CA PHE A 10 -41.41 71.75 -20.63
C PHE A 10 -41.23 72.09 -19.13
N ALA A 11 -40.61 73.21 -18.72
CA ALA A 11 -41.09 74.60 -18.69
C ALA A 11 -42.32 74.85 -17.79
N GLY A 12 -42.14 75.67 -16.73
CA GLY A 12 -43.16 76.66 -16.33
C GLY A 12 -43.60 76.72 -14.86
N GLY A 13 -43.44 77.90 -14.25
CA GLY A 13 -44.34 78.49 -13.24
C GLY A 13 -44.08 78.10 -11.77
N ARG A 14 -43.39 78.87 -10.92
CA ARG A 14 -43.74 80.15 -10.24
C ARG A 14 -45.07 80.18 -9.46
N MET A 15 -44.98 80.76 -8.26
CA MET A 15 -46.01 81.24 -7.31
C MET A 15 -46.48 80.23 -6.26
N TRP A 16 -46.54 80.50 -4.95
CA TRP A 16 -46.46 81.74 -4.16
C TRP A 16 -45.89 81.48 -2.76
N ARG A 17 -45.59 82.60 -2.11
CA ARG A 17 -44.85 82.79 -0.86
C ARG A 17 -45.85 83.21 0.23
N LEU A 18 -45.45 83.03 1.50
CA LEU A 18 -46.09 83.49 2.74
C LEU A 18 -47.35 82.73 3.16
N GLY A 19 -47.61 82.47 4.44
CA GLY A 19 -46.98 82.95 5.66
C GLY A 19 -47.53 82.20 6.87
N ARG A 20 -46.76 82.28 7.95
CA ARG A 20 -46.98 81.64 9.26
C ARG A 20 -48.32 82.06 9.88
N GLY A 21 -48.99 81.10 10.51
CA GLY A 21 -50.08 81.30 11.46
C GLY A 21 -50.27 80.06 12.33
N SER A 22 -49.72 80.10 13.54
CA SER A 22 -50.00 79.27 14.73
C SER A 22 -51.50 79.28 15.07
N LEU A 23 -52.14 78.31 15.74
CA LEU A 23 -51.82 77.61 16.99
C LEU A 23 -52.93 76.55 17.22
N GLY A 24 -52.67 75.38 17.83
CA GLY A 24 -53.74 74.42 18.13
C GLY A 24 -53.40 73.05 18.73
N ILE A 25 -52.61 73.01 19.82
CA ILE A 25 -52.73 72.11 20.99
C ILE A 25 -52.75 70.57 20.79
N ALA A 26 -51.72 69.86 21.30
CA ALA A 26 -51.86 68.89 22.42
C ALA A 26 -50.57 68.06 22.68
N PHE A 27 -50.11 68.09 23.94
CA PHE A 27 -49.50 67.02 24.75
C PHE A 27 -48.24 66.25 24.32
N GLY A 28 -47.22 66.27 25.19
CA GLY A 28 -46.40 65.08 25.50
C GLY A 28 -44.89 65.19 25.28
N LEU A 29 -44.14 65.51 26.33
CA LEU A 29 -42.68 65.31 26.44
C LEU A 29 -42.37 63.79 26.52
N LEU A 30 -41.49 63.26 25.66
CA LEU A 30 -40.53 62.23 26.07
C LEU A 30 -39.36 62.06 25.08
N PHE A 31 -38.16 62.12 25.63
CA PHE A 31 -36.87 61.82 25.01
C PHE A 31 -36.63 60.30 25.10
N THR A 32 -36.40 59.60 23.99
CA THR A 32 -35.63 58.34 23.98
C THR A 32 -34.90 58.14 22.65
N LEU A 33 -33.57 58.20 22.72
CA LEU A 33 -32.64 57.38 21.94
C LEU A 33 -33.19 55.95 21.82
N THR A 34 -33.04 55.30 20.66
CA THR A 34 -32.21 54.09 20.51
C THR A 34 -32.29 53.52 19.08
N SER A 35 -31.10 53.32 18.52
CA SER A 35 -30.69 52.23 17.63
C SER A 35 -31.56 51.90 16.42
N TRP A 36 -31.06 52.37 15.28
CA TRP A 36 -31.06 51.58 14.05
C TRP A 36 -30.39 50.23 14.35
N THR A 37 -31.16 49.17 14.60
CA THR A 37 -30.61 47.81 14.55
C THR A 37 -30.45 47.46 13.08
N ALA A 38 -29.33 47.88 12.49
CA ALA A 38 -28.74 47.06 11.44
C ALA A 38 -28.51 45.70 12.09
N SER A 39 -29.37 44.74 11.78
CA SER A 39 -29.11 43.33 12.01
C SER A 39 -27.86 43.00 11.21
N ASN A 40 -26.70 43.19 11.84
CA ASN A 40 -25.47 42.52 11.45
C ASN A 40 -25.80 41.03 11.57
N PHE A 41 -26.22 40.42 10.47
CA PHE A 41 -25.97 39.00 10.30
C PHE A 41 -24.45 38.87 10.31
N ALA A 42 -23.91 38.61 11.49
CA ALA A 42 -22.57 38.09 11.63
C ALA A 42 -22.59 36.75 10.87
N PHE A 43 -22.14 36.77 9.62
CA PHE A 43 -21.53 35.59 9.01
C PHE A 43 -20.31 35.30 9.89
N GLY A 44 -20.53 34.47 10.91
CA GLY A 44 -19.57 34.29 11.99
C GLY A 44 -18.31 33.65 11.44
N ALA A 45 -17.25 34.44 11.30
CA ALA A 45 -15.90 33.97 11.11
C ALA A 45 -15.55 32.96 12.21
N ASP A 46 -15.12 31.76 11.83
CA ASP A 46 -14.56 30.71 12.70
C ASP A 46 -15.35 30.51 14.01
N ARG A 47 -16.40 29.68 13.98
CA ARG A 47 -17.35 29.54 15.10
C ARG A 47 -16.76 28.98 16.40
N LEU A 48 -15.61 28.33 16.33
CA LEU A 48 -14.87 27.86 17.51
C LEU A 48 -13.38 28.11 17.30
N ILE A 49 -12.83 29.08 18.05
CA ILE A 49 -11.40 29.34 18.15
C ILE A 49 -11.01 29.17 19.63
N ILE A 50 -10.05 28.30 19.89
CA ILE A 50 -9.39 28.15 21.19
C ILE A 50 -8.01 28.78 21.06
N LYS A 51 -7.65 29.63 22.03
CA LYS A 51 -6.34 30.28 22.10
C LYS A 51 -5.55 29.80 23.32
N ASP A 52 -4.23 29.83 23.26
CA ASP A 52 -3.38 29.66 24.43
C ASP A 52 -3.35 30.92 25.32
N GLY A 53 -2.63 30.84 26.45
CA GLY A 53 -2.46 31.97 27.37
C GLY A 53 -1.71 33.17 26.80
N THR A 54 -1.10 33.03 25.61
CA THR A 54 -0.42 34.12 24.88
C THR A 54 -1.29 34.69 23.76
N GLY A 55 -2.48 34.14 23.54
CA GLY A 55 -3.43 34.60 22.53
C GLY A 55 -3.27 33.95 21.14
N ASN A 56 -2.38 32.97 20.98
CA ASN A 56 -2.23 32.24 19.72
C ASN A 56 -3.34 31.19 19.58
N THR A 57 -3.90 31.04 18.38
CA THR A 57 -4.91 30.01 18.10
C THR A 57 -4.31 28.60 18.18
N THR A 58 -4.84 27.75 19.05
CA THR A 58 -4.39 26.36 19.26
C THR A 58 -5.33 25.32 18.64
N PHE A 59 -6.63 25.64 18.53
CA PHE A 59 -7.64 24.82 17.88
C PHE A 59 -8.64 25.75 17.19
N LYS A 60 -8.98 25.49 15.93
CA LYS A 60 -10.05 26.22 15.26
C LYS A 60 -10.89 25.35 14.34
N VAL A 61 -12.16 25.74 14.18
CA VAL A 61 -13.09 25.20 13.19
C VAL A 61 -13.43 26.30 12.21
N GLU A 62 -13.03 26.13 10.95
CA GLU A 62 -13.30 27.08 9.86
C GLU A 62 -14.72 26.89 9.32
N ASP A 63 -15.23 27.89 8.60
CA ASP A 63 -16.59 27.89 8.04
C ASP A 63 -16.82 26.80 6.97
N ASP A 64 -15.75 26.27 6.38
CA ASP A 64 -15.80 25.14 5.45
C ASP A 64 -15.76 23.77 6.16
N GLY A 65 -15.76 23.77 7.50
CA GLY A 65 -15.77 22.59 8.35
C GLY A 65 -14.38 22.00 8.63
N LYS A 66 -13.29 22.60 8.14
CA LYS A 66 -11.94 22.15 8.49
C LYS A 66 -11.66 22.38 9.97
N VAL A 67 -11.12 21.35 10.61
CA VAL A 67 -10.63 21.40 11.99
C VAL A 67 -9.11 21.46 11.95
N GLN A 68 -8.52 22.47 12.58
CA GLN A 68 -7.07 22.66 12.62
C GLN A 68 -6.59 22.73 14.07
N THR A 69 -5.47 22.07 14.38
CA THR A 69 -4.81 22.16 15.68
C THR A 69 -3.36 22.60 15.50
N ALA A 70 -2.92 23.63 16.22
CA ALA A 70 -1.55 24.15 16.11
C ALA A 70 -0.49 23.23 16.74
N TYR A 71 -0.93 22.31 17.61
CA TYR A 71 -0.06 21.40 18.37
C TYR A 71 -0.55 19.95 18.26
N ARG A 72 0.20 19.04 18.90
CA ARG A 72 -0.07 17.59 18.95
C ARG A 72 -1.34 17.27 19.75
N TYR A 73 -2.13 16.31 19.27
CA TYR A 73 -3.18 15.67 20.07
C TYR A 73 -2.53 14.82 21.18
N LEU A 74 -2.51 15.35 22.41
CA LEU A 74 -1.99 14.67 23.59
C LEU A 74 -3.15 14.00 24.33
N ALA A 75 -3.43 12.72 24.08
CA ALA A 75 -4.26 11.95 25.00
C ALA A 75 -3.34 11.34 26.06
N GLN A 76 -3.48 11.77 27.31
CA GLN A 76 -2.80 11.12 28.44
C GLN A 76 -3.63 9.90 28.86
N SER A 77 -3.01 8.72 28.86
CA SER A 77 -3.52 7.49 29.48
C SER A 77 -4.78 6.81 28.91
N ALA A 78 -5.36 7.32 27.82
CA ALA A 78 -6.38 6.65 27.03
C ALA A 78 -5.90 6.64 25.58
N ALA A 79 -5.88 5.48 24.92
CA ALA A 79 -5.33 5.31 23.57
C ALA A 79 -5.76 6.47 22.64
N PRO A 80 -4.85 7.40 22.26
CA PRO A 80 -5.22 8.58 21.49
C PRO A 80 -5.80 8.16 20.16
N GLY A 81 -7.07 8.49 19.94
CA GLY A 81 -7.75 8.20 18.71
C GLY A 81 -8.98 9.06 18.50
N PHE A 82 -9.49 9.05 17.26
CA PHE A 82 -10.75 9.71 16.92
C PHE A 82 -11.67 8.71 16.25
N TRP A 83 -12.96 8.89 16.49
CA TRP A 83 -14.01 8.08 15.90
C TRP A 83 -14.50 8.73 14.62
N LEU A 84 -14.64 7.91 13.58
CA LEU A 84 -15.51 8.20 12.45
C LEU A 84 -16.76 7.32 12.59
N ASP A 85 -17.90 7.96 12.73
CA ASP A 85 -19.20 7.31 12.80
C ASP A 85 -19.79 7.24 11.38
N GLU A 86 -20.15 6.04 10.95
CA GLU A 86 -20.70 5.82 9.61
C GLU A 86 -22.22 6.02 9.57
N THR A 87 -22.93 5.77 10.68
CA THR A 87 -24.40 5.65 10.67
C THR A 87 -25.13 6.52 11.70
N GLY A 88 -24.41 7.36 12.46
CA GLY A 88 -24.99 8.19 13.51
C GLY A 88 -25.17 7.40 14.81
N THR A 89 -26.24 7.63 15.58
CA THR A 89 -26.46 6.95 16.87
C THR A 89 -26.67 5.43 16.72
N GLY A 90 -25.60 4.68 16.49
CA GLY A 90 -25.60 3.28 16.11
C GLY A 90 -24.17 2.73 16.07
N ALA A 91 -24.02 1.46 16.45
CA ALA A 91 -22.75 0.80 16.78
C ALA A 91 -21.79 0.51 15.60
N LYS A 92 -21.82 1.30 14.53
CA LYS A 92 -20.96 1.18 13.35
C LYS A 92 -20.07 2.42 13.23
N GLY A 93 -18.83 2.26 13.65
CA GLY A 93 -17.81 3.29 13.53
C GLY A 93 -16.42 2.70 13.42
N ALA A 94 -15.50 3.50 12.89
CA ALA A 94 -14.08 3.21 12.83
C ALA A 94 -13.33 4.12 13.81
N LEU A 95 -12.58 3.53 14.72
CA LEU A 95 -11.68 4.26 15.61
C LEU A 95 -10.27 4.20 15.04
N PHE A 96 -9.71 5.37 14.70
CA PHE A 96 -8.32 5.51 14.33
C PHE A 96 -7.52 5.78 15.58
N VAL A 97 -6.69 4.83 15.99
CA VAL A 97 -6.04 4.87 17.31
C VAL A 97 -4.56 4.57 17.21
N LEU A 98 -3.77 5.24 18.04
CA LEU A 98 -2.40 4.86 18.33
C LEU A 98 -2.37 4.20 19.71
N ASP A 99 -2.17 2.88 19.75
CA ASP A 99 -2.09 2.10 20.97
C ASP A 99 -0.85 1.21 20.98
N ALA A 100 -0.09 1.22 22.08
CA ALA A 100 1.15 0.44 22.24
C ALA A 100 2.15 0.53 21.06
N ASN A 101 2.26 1.70 20.42
CA ASN A 101 3.05 1.97 19.19
C ASN A 101 2.45 1.43 17.88
N LEU A 102 1.23 0.89 17.91
CA LEU A 102 0.50 0.45 16.72
C LEU A 102 -0.50 1.53 16.33
N LEU A 103 -0.33 2.09 15.13
CA LEU A 103 -1.41 2.77 14.44
C LEU A 103 -2.40 1.71 13.96
N GLN A 104 -3.66 1.86 14.33
CA GLN A 104 -4.72 0.89 14.05
C GLN A 104 -5.97 1.59 13.51
N VAL A 105 -6.74 0.82 12.74
CA VAL A 105 -8.12 1.14 12.39
C VAL A 105 -9.00 0.11 13.06
N GLN A 106 -9.60 0.42 14.21
CA GLN A 106 -10.46 -0.49 14.95
C GLN A 106 -11.90 -0.37 14.45
N ARG A 107 -12.55 -1.49 14.14
CA ARG A 107 -13.97 -1.50 13.77
C ARG A 107 -14.84 -1.90 14.96
N ARG A 108 -15.89 -1.11 15.24
CA ARG A 108 -16.97 -1.51 16.15
C ARG A 108 -18.11 -2.15 15.36
N SER A 109 -18.57 -3.34 15.79
CA SER A 109 -19.74 -4.02 15.24
C SER A 109 -20.56 -4.65 16.36
N ALA A 110 -21.89 -4.53 16.28
CA ALA A 110 -22.83 -5.01 17.29
C ALA A 110 -23.00 -6.55 17.36
N ALA A 111 -22.45 -7.32 16.42
CA ALA A 111 -22.77 -8.75 16.26
C ALA A 111 -21.56 -9.70 16.13
N PHE A 112 -20.33 -9.22 16.33
CA PHE A 112 -19.17 -10.10 16.47
C PHE A 112 -18.75 -10.08 17.94
N GLY A 113 -18.95 -11.19 18.64
CA GLY A 113 -18.73 -11.36 20.08
C GLY A 113 -17.27 -11.32 20.53
N GLY A 114 -16.53 -10.28 20.16
CA GLY A 114 -15.15 -10.02 20.59
C GLY A 114 -14.72 -8.63 20.16
N PHE A 115 -14.12 -7.88 21.08
CA PHE A 115 -13.72 -6.48 20.98
C PHE A 115 -12.90 -6.12 19.71
N GLU A 116 -13.07 -4.87 19.24
CA GLU A 116 -12.12 -4.07 18.45
C GLU A 116 -11.22 -4.83 17.45
N ALA A 117 -11.81 -5.46 16.44
CA ALA A 117 -11.01 -6.02 15.36
C ALA A 117 -10.36 -4.91 14.53
N SER A 118 -9.03 -4.88 14.48
CA SER A 118 -8.27 -4.00 13.60
C SER A 118 -7.79 -4.75 12.34
N PRO A 119 -8.31 -4.45 11.14
CA PRO A 119 -7.77 -5.02 9.89
C PRO A 119 -6.35 -4.56 9.52
N LEU A 120 -5.85 -3.48 10.12
CA LEU A 120 -4.53 -2.92 9.83
C LEU A 120 -3.81 -2.50 11.11
N TYR A 121 -2.54 -2.90 11.19
CA TYR A 121 -1.60 -2.50 12.24
C TYR A 121 -0.33 -1.95 11.58
N VAL A 122 0.07 -0.72 11.93
CA VAL A 122 1.37 -0.15 11.53
C VAL A 122 2.14 0.21 12.79
N ASN A 123 3.24 -0.50 13.06
CA ASN A 123 4.10 -0.15 14.17
C ASN A 123 4.89 1.12 13.83
N VAL A 124 4.64 2.21 14.56
CA VAL A 124 5.27 3.51 14.29
C VAL A 124 6.76 3.54 14.64
N LYS A 125 7.27 2.50 15.31
CA LYS A 125 8.71 2.28 15.54
C LYS A 125 9.38 1.46 14.43
N ALA A 126 8.64 1.04 13.40
CA ALA A 126 9.24 0.34 12.27
C ALA A 126 10.34 1.19 11.60
N PRO A 127 11.39 0.57 11.03
CA PRO A 127 12.44 1.30 10.33
C PRO A 127 11.90 2.15 9.17
N ASN A 128 12.68 3.16 8.78
CA ASN A 128 12.36 4.01 7.64
C ASN A 128 12.10 3.16 6.37
N ALA A 129 11.03 3.50 5.65
CA ALA A 129 10.61 2.81 4.42
C ALA A 129 10.41 1.29 4.54
N ALA A 130 9.99 0.80 5.71
CA ALA A 130 9.58 -0.60 5.89
C ALA A 130 8.45 -1.01 4.92
N PHE A 131 7.48 -0.10 4.72
CA PHE A 131 6.49 -0.14 3.65
C PHE A 131 6.42 1.25 3.03
N TYR A 132 6.64 1.35 1.72
CA TYR A 132 6.72 2.62 1.00
C TYR A 132 5.92 2.55 -0.29
N ILE A 133 4.98 3.48 -0.47
CA ILE A 133 4.26 3.65 -1.74
C ILE A 133 4.85 4.88 -2.42
N ALA A 134 5.50 4.69 -3.57
CA ALA A 134 6.07 5.77 -4.36
C ALA A 134 4.97 6.54 -5.13
N GLU A 135 5.31 7.74 -5.61
CA GLU A 135 4.41 8.54 -6.47
C GLU A 135 3.98 7.79 -7.75
N SER A 136 4.79 6.84 -8.21
CA SER A 136 4.45 5.94 -9.32
C SER A 136 3.39 4.89 -8.98
N GLY A 137 2.95 4.82 -7.72
CA GLY A 137 2.10 3.75 -7.19
C GLY A 137 2.84 2.45 -6.86
N TYR A 138 4.16 2.40 -7.06
CA TYR A 138 4.96 1.21 -6.77
C TYR A 138 5.17 1.03 -5.28
N VAL A 139 5.12 -0.22 -4.83
CA VAL A 139 5.22 -0.59 -3.43
C VAL A 139 6.58 -1.20 -3.13
N GLY A 140 7.31 -0.58 -2.22
CA GLY A 140 8.57 -1.04 -1.68
C GLY A 140 8.41 -1.65 -0.28
N PHE A 141 9.01 -2.81 -0.06
CA PHE A 141 9.17 -3.41 1.26
C PHE A 141 10.63 -3.27 1.68
N SER A 142 10.91 -2.45 2.70
CA SER A 142 12.29 -2.02 3.03
C SER A 142 13.03 -1.38 1.84
N LYS A 143 12.29 -0.65 0.99
CA LYS A 143 12.80 -0.03 -0.25
C LYS A 143 12.10 1.32 -0.51
N ALA A 144 12.79 2.42 -0.22
CA ALA A 144 12.25 3.79 -0.35
C ALA A 144 12.15 4.30 -1.81
N SER A 145 12.76 3.61 -2.77
CA SER A 145 12.72 3.97 -4.19
C SER A 145 12.51 2.71 -5.03
N PRO A 146 11.31 2.13 -5.01
CA PRO A 146 11.00 0.93 -5.74
C PRO A 146 11.02 1.20 -7.26
N SER A 147 11.87 0.48 -7.99
CA SER A 147 11.89 0.49 -9.47
C SER A 147 10.90 -0.47 -10.14
N TYR A 148 10.18 -1.25 -9.34
CA TYR A 148 9.24 -2.28 -9.81
C TYR A 148 7.94 -2.18 -9.01
N PRO A 149 6.78 -2.61 -9.57
CA PRO A 149 5.48 -2.54 -8.88
C PRO A 149 5.49 -3.10 -7.45
N ILE A 150 6.18 -4.22 -7.26
CA ILE A 150 6.54 -4.75 -5.93
C ILE A 150 8.05 -4.92 -5.91
N HIS A 151 8.74 -4.27 -4.98
CA HIS A 151 10.20 -4.33 -4.87
C HIS A 151 10.62 -4.54 -3.40
N LEU A 152 11.33 -5.64 -3.15
CA LEU A 152 11.88 -5.95 -1.83
C LEU A 152 13.27 -5.34 -1.66
N GLY A 153 13.60 -4.89 -0.45
CA GLY A 153 14.92 -4.33 -0.11
C GLY A 153 16.09 -5.29 -0.31
N ASN A 154 15.83 -6.61 -0.37
CA ASN A 154 16.83 -7.64 -0.67
C ASN A 154 17.10 -7.83 -2.17
N GLY A 155 16.43 -7.06 -3.05
CA GLY A 155 16.63 -7.08 -4.49
C GLY A 155 15.66 -7.99 -5.28
N ALA A 156 14.76 -8.71 -4.63
CA ALA A 156 13.71 -9.45 -5.32
C ALA A 156 12.56 -8.52 -5.71
N TYR A 157 11.87 -8.82 -6.81
CA TYR A 157 10.81 -7.93 -7.32
C TYR A 157 9.78 -8.67 -8.17
N CYS A 158 8.60 -8.06 -8.32
CA CYS A 158 7.61 -8.43 -9.33
C CYS A 158 7.63 -7.41 -10.46
N SER A 159 7.83 -7.86 -11.70
CA SER A 159 7.82 -6.98 -12.87
C SER A 159 6.43 -6.40 -13.16
N ALA A 160 6.35 -5.39 -14.03
CA ALA A 160 5.08 -4.85 -14.50
C ALA A 160 4.17 -5.89 -15.18
N GLY A 161 4.76 -6.95 -15.74
CA GLY A 161 4.01 -8.08 -16.34
C GLY A 161 3.60 -9.16 -15.34
N GLY A 162 3.82 -8.97 -14.04
CA GLY A 162 3.45 -9.95 -13.01
C GLY A 162 4.48 -11.08 -12.79
N VAL A 163 5.69 -10.97 -13.36
CA VAL A 163 6.72 -12.00 -13.21
C VAL A 163 7.54 -11.75 -11.95
N TRP A 164 7.53 -12.71 -11.03
CA TRP A 164 8.41 -12.70 -9.87
C TRP A 164 9.86 -13.01 -10.26
N THR A 165 10.80 -12.21 -9.77
CA THR A 165 12.23 -12.37 -10.01
C THR A 165 12.97 -12.41 -8.68
N ASN A 166 13.66 -13.52 -8.42
CA ASN A 166 14.46 -13.71 -7.21
C ASN A 166 15.72 -12.84 -7.24
N ALA A 167 16.11 -12.30 -6.09
CA ALA A 167 17.40 -11.67 -5.91
C ALA A 167 18.53 -12.68 -6.15
N SER A 168 19.38 -12.44 -7.16
CA SER A 168 20.48 -13.36 -7.48
C SER A 168 21.72 -12.63 -8.02
N SER A 169 22.31 -11.79 -7.17
CA SER A 169 23.61 -11.12 -7.40
C SER A 169 24.69 -11.72 -6.51
N ARG A 170 25.96 -11.61 -6.92
CA ARG A 170 27.11 -11.90 -6.04
C ARG A 170 27.16 -10.94 -4.84
N GLU A 171 26.56 -9.77 -4.95
CA GLU A 171 26.42 -8.80 -3.85
C GLU A 171 25.53 -9.34 -2.72
N TYR A 172 24.61 -10.27 -3.03
CA TYR A 172 23.67 -10.86 -2.09
C TYR A 172 24.08 -12.27 -1.63
N LYS A 173 25.18 -12.81 -2.16
CA LYS A 173 25.58 -14.21 -1.96
C LYS A 173 27.02 -14.29 -1.46
N GLN A 174 27.22 -15.11 -0.45
CA GLN A 174 28.54 -15.45 0.09
C GLN A 174 28.81 -16.96 -0.03
N ASP A 175 30.05 -17.38 0.22
CA ASP A 175 30.45 -18.80 0.22
C ASP A 175 30.11 -19.58 -1.07
N ILE A 176 30.20 -18.90 -2.23
CA ILE A 176 29.81 -19.44 -3.52
C ILE A 176 30.78 -20.56 -3.95
N LYS A 177 30.30 -21.80 -3.91
CA LYS A 177 31.04 -23.02 -4.32
C LYS A 177 30.29 -23.76 -5.42
N ALA A 178 31.00 -24.57 -6.20
CA ALA A 178 30.38 -25.45 -7.18
C ALA A 178 29.60 -26.58 -6.48
N LEU A 179 28.42 -26.93 -7.02
CA LEU A 179 27.66 -28.08 -6.54
C LEU A 179 28.38 -29.38 -6.90
N SER A 180 28.63 -30.22 -5.89
CA SER A 180 29.24 -31.54 -6.07
C SER A 180 28.36 -32.43 -6.94
N THR A 181 28.98 -33.23 -7.80
CA THR A 181 28.28 -34.20 -8.66
C THR A 181 27.58 -35.27 -7.82
N ASP A 182 28.29 -35.88 -6.87
CA ASP A 182 27.72 -36.97 -6.03
C ASP A 182 26.54 -36.47 -5.21
N LEU A 183 26.67 -35.26 -4.66
CA LEU A 183 25.61 -34.63 -3.87
C LEU A 183 24.38 -34.30 -4.73
N ALA A 184 24.58 -33.86 -5.98
CA ALA A 184 23.48 -33.60 -6.90
C ALA A 184 22.75 -34.88 -7.29
N PHE A 185 23.47 -35.99 -7.56
CA PHE A 185 22.84 -37.28 -7.83
C PHE A 185 22.09 -37.83 -6.62
N GLN A 186 22.70 -37.80 -5.43
CA GLN A 186 22.03 -38.22 -4.20
C GLN A 186 20.76 -37.38 -3.93
N THR A 187 20.84 -36.08 -4.19
CA THR A 187 19.67 -35.21 -4.03
C THR A 187 18.58 -35.55 -5.04
N LEU A 188 18.94 -35.80 -6.31
CA LEU A 188 17.98 -36.19 -7.33
C LEU A 188 17.31 -37.54 -7.02
N ASP A 189 18.06 -38.51 -6.51
CA ASP A 189 17.54 -39.84 -6.14
C ASP A 189 16.45 -39.75 -5.05
N GLY A 190 16.57 -38.78 -4.14
CA GLY A 190 15.55 -38.52 -3.13
C GLY A 190 14.40 -37.60 -3.59
N LEU A 191 14.41 -37.06 -4.81
CA LEU A 191 13.33 -36.23 -5.32
C LEU A 191 12.21 -37.11 -5.89
N GLU A 192 11.18 -37.38 -5.08
CA GLU A 192 9.98 -38.10 -5.51
C GLU A 192 8.86 -37.12 -5.90
N PRO A 193 8.51 -36.98 -7.19
CA PRO A 193 7.43 -36.12 -7.62
C PRO A 193 6.07 -36.71 -7.25
N VAL A 194 5.16 -35.88 -6.75
CA VAL A 194 3.80 -36.28 -6.39
C VAL A 194 2.75 -35.41 -7.06
N SER A 195 1.52 -35.94 -7.13
CA SER A 195 0.32 -35.20 -7.46
C SER A 195 -0.45 -34.87 -6.19
N PHE A 196 -0.91 -33.64 -6.04
CA PHE A 196 -1.63 -33.20 -4.84
C PHE A 196 -2.65 -32.11 -5.17
N ARG A 197 -3.51 -31.82 -4.20
CA ARG A 197 -4.42 -30.66 -4.19
C ARG A 197 -4.27 -29.92 -2.87
N TYR A 198 -4.49 -28.61 -2.89
CA TYR A 198 -4.47 -27.84 -1.65
C TYR A 198 -5.74 -28.11 -0.83
N LYS A 199 -5.63 -27.99 0.50
CA LYS A 199 -6.80 -28.13 1.38
C LYS A 199 -7.78 -26.95 1.25
N THR A 200 -7.25 -25.77 0.97
CA THR A 200 -8.03 -24.52 0.79
C THR A 200 -8.64 -24.39 -0.60
N ASP A 201 -8.07 -25.10 -1.58
CA ASP A 201 -8.51 -25.13 -2.97
C ASP A 201 -8.30 -26.56 -3.52
N GLY A 202 -9.39 -27.33 -3.52
CA GLY A 202 -9.39 -28.76 -3.86
C GLY A 202 -9.79 -29.05 -5.32
N GLU A 203 -10.03 -28.01 -6.11
CA GLU A 203 -10.50 -28.14 -7.50
C GLU A 203 -9.32 -28.47 -8.44
N GLU A 204 -8.22 -27.74 -8.29
CA GLU A 204 -7.05 -27.93 -9.15
C GLU A 204 -6.12 -29.02 -8.64
N THR A 205 -5.64 -29.85 -9.57
CA THR A 205 -4.58 -30.82 -9.30
C THR A 205 -3.24 -30.25 -9.70
N HIS A 206 -2.29 -30.29 -8.79
CA HIS A 206 -0.93 -29.78 -8.96
C HIS A 206 0.09 -30.92 -8.94
N LEU A 207 1.23 -30.67 -9.56
CA LEU A 207 2.40 -31.54 -9.50
C LEU A 207 3.51 -30.84 -8.73
N GLY A 208 4.23 -31.58 -7.89
CA GLY A 208 5.32 -31.01 -7.13
C GLY A 208 5.94 -32.02 -6.18
N PHE A 209 6.37 -31.53 -5.02
CA PHE A 209 7.08 -32.31 -4.02
C PHE A 209 6.54 -31.99 -2.63
N ILE A 210 6.67 -32.93 -1.70
CA ILE A 210 6.40 -32.71 -0.28
C ILE A 210 7.72 -32.34 0.40
N ALA A 211 7.76 -31.16 1.03
CA ALA A 211 8.98 -30.63 1.62
C ALA A 211 9.55 -31.54 2.72
N GLU A 212 8.70 -32.30 3.41
CA GLU A 212 9.07 -33.27 4.43
C GLU A 212 9.70 -34.57 3.88
N ASP A 213 9.48 -34.87 2.61
CA ASP A 213 9.88 -36.16 2.01
C ASP A 213 11.14 -36.03 1.11
N VAL A 214 11.47 -34.82 0.66
CA VAL A 214 12.64 -34.55 -0.20
C VAL A 214 13.93 -34.34 0.60
N PRO A 215 15.14 -34.39 0.01
CA PRO A 215 16.37 -34.09 0.74
C PRO A 215 16.42 -32.67 1.31
N GLU A 216 17.18 -32.48 2.40
CA GLU A 216 17.29 -31.18 3.09
C GLU A 216 17.75 -30.04 2.17
N MET A 217 18.60 -30.33 1.19
CA MET A 217 19.15 -29.36 0.25
C MET A 217 18.12 -28.55 -0.54
N VAL A 218 16.94 -29.12 -0.79
CA VAL A 218 15.89 -28.51 -1.64
C VAL A 218 14.69 -28.04 -0.83
N ALA A 219 14.69 -28.28 0.49
CA ALA A 219 13.64 -27.91 1.41
C ALA A 219 14.06 -26.72 2.28
N THR A 220 13.08 -25.97 2.76
CA THR A 220 13.31 -24.98 3.81
C THR A 220 13.65 -25.66 5.13
N LYS A 221 14.29 -24.92 6.04
CA LYS A 221 14.74 -25.42 7.35
C LYS A 221 13.62 -26.02 8.20
N ASP A 222 12.41 -25.48 8.10
CA ASP A 222 11.23 -25.97 8.82
C ASP A 222 10.53 -27.15 8.13
N ARG A 223 11.02 -27.57 6.96
CA ARG A 223 10.46 -28.65 6.13
C ARG A 223 9.01 -28.40 5.69
N LYS A 224 8.59 -27.14 5.58
CA LYS A 224 7.23 -26.74 5.13
C LYS A 224 7.19 -25.98 3.81
N GLY A 225 8.36 -25.66 3.26
CA GLY A 225 8.51 -25.04 1.96
C GLY A 225 9.64 -25.70 1.18
N LEU A 226 9.68 -25.42 -0.11
CA LEU A 226 10.73 -25.88 -1.02
C LEU A 226 11.12 -24.75 -1.97
N SER A 227 12.37 -24.76 -2.40
CA SER A 227 12.88 -23.82 -3.39
C SER A 227 12.87 -24.51 -4.76
N SER A 228 12.00 -24.04 -5.66
CA SER A 228 11.99 -24.52 -7.04
C SER A 228 13.34 -24.27 -7.74
N MET A 229 14.04 -23.20 -7.38
CA MET A 229 15.37 -22.91 -7.91
C MET A 229 16.45 -23.88 -7.44
N ASP A 230 16.34 -24.42 -6.22
CA ASP A 230 17.31 -25.40 -5.71
C ASP A 230 17.15 -26.72 -6.46
N VAL A 231 15.90 -27.14 -6.70
CA VAL A 231 15.59 -28.31 -7.56
C VAL A 231 16.13 -28.11 -8.98
N VAL A 232 15.88 -26.96 -9.60
CA VAL A 232 16.39 -26.65 -10.94
C VAL A 232 17.93 -26.67 -10.98
N ALA A 233 18.60 -26.17 -9.94
CA ALA A 233 20.06 -26.20 -9.86
C ALA A 233 20.62 -27.64 -9.78
N VAL A 234 19.99 -28.50 -8.97
CA VAL A 234 20.32 -29.94 -8.88
C VAL A 234 20.11 -30.62 -10.22
N LEU A 235 18.94 -30.46 -10.84
CA LEU A 235 18.62 -31.03 -12.15
C LEU A 235 19.62 -30.57 -13.22
N THR A 236 19.97 -29.27 -13.24
CA THR A 236 20.96 -28.72 -14.18
C THR A 236 22.33 -29.37 -14.01
N LYS A 237 22.77 -29.60 -12.77
CA LYS A 237 24.05 -30.24 -12.49
C LYS A 237 24.05 -31.70 -12.93
N VAL A 238 22.99 -32.44 -12.62
CA VAL A 238 22.86 -33.85 -13.03
C VAL A 238 22.80 -33.98 -14.55
N LEU A 239 21.98 -33.19 -15.23
CA LEU A 239 21.86 -33.20 -16.69
C LEU A 239 23.21 -32.94 -17.39
N LYS A 240 23.99 -31.97 -16.90
CA LYS A 240 25.34 -31.69 -17.41
C LYS A 240 26.28 -32.88 -17.23
N GLU A 241 26.23 -33.55 -16.09
CA GLU A 241 27.07 -34.73 -15.85
C GLU A 241 26.65 -35.92 -16.71
N GLN A 242 25.34 -36.17 -16.83
CA GLN A 242 24.81 -37.20 -17.71
C GLN A 242 25.22 -36.97 -19.17
N GLN A 243 25.16 -35.72 -19.66
CA GLN A 243 25.64 -35.38 -21.00
C GLN A 243 27.13 -35.69 -21.19
N ARG A 244 27.96 -35.42 -20.17
CA ARG A 244 29.39 -35.75 -20.19
C ARG A 244 29.62 -37.27 -20.24
N MET A 245 28.89 -38.04 -19.43
CA MET A 245 28.98 -39.50 -19.43
C MET A 245 28.54 -40.10 -20.77
N MET A 246 27.44 -39.62 -21.37
CA MET A 246 26.99 -40.07 -22.70
C MET A 246 28.04 -39.82 -23.78
N GLN A 247 28.70 -38.66 -23.78
CA GLN A 247 29.79 -38.39 -24.73
C GLN A 247 30.99 -39.31 -24.53
N ALA A 248 31.35 -39.62 -23.28
CA ALA A 248 32.43 -40.55 -22.97
C ALA A 248 32.11 -41.98 -23.42
N GLN A 249 30.87 -42.42 -23.18
CA GLN A 249 30.37 -43.72 -23.66
C GLN A 249 30.37 -43.79 -25.19
N GLN A 250 29.90 -42.74 -25.88
CA GLN A 250 29.89 -42.69 -27.35
C GLN A 250 31.31 -42.81 -27.94
N LYS A 251 32.29 -42.13 -27.36
CA LYS A 251 33.71 -42.26 -27.77
C LYS A 251 34.23 -43.68 -27.58
N THR A 252 33.86 -44.30 -26.47
CA THR A 252 34.27 -45.69 -26.17
C THR A 252 33.64 -46.66 -27.17
N ILE A 253 32.35 -46.49 -27.47
CA ILE A 253 31.65 -47.30 -28.48
C ILE A 253 32.32 -47.15 -29.84
N SER A 254 32.60 -45.93 -30.30
CA SER A 254 33.28 -45.70 -31.59
C SER A 254 34.65 -46.38 -31.64
N ALA A 255 35.47 -46.22 -30.60
CA ALA A 255 36.78 -46.85 -30.54
C ALA A 255 36.72 -48.38 -30.49
N LEU A 256 35.71 -48.96 -29.83
CA LEU A 256 35.49 -50.40 -29.81
C LEU A 256 35.01 -50.91 -31.18
N SER A 257 34.10 -50.21 -31.84
CA SER A 257 33.63 -50.56 -33.18
C SER A 257 34.77 -50.56 -34.21
N GLU A 258 35.66 -49.57 -34.17
CA GLU A 258 36.86 -49.52 -35.02
C GLU A 258 37.80 -50.71 -34.78
N LYS A 259 37.99 -51.11 -33.52
CA LYS A 259 38.79 -52.29 -33.15
C LYS A 259 38.15 -53.57 -33.68
N ILE A 260 36.83 -53.72 -33.55
CA ILE A 260 36.11 -54.89 -34.07
C ILE A 260 36.30 -55.00 -35.59
N ALA A 261 36.08 -53.92 -36.33
CA ALA A 261 36.26 -53.90 -37.79
C ALA A 261 37.70 -54.30 -38.21
N THR A 262 38.70 -53.82 -37.46
CA THR A 262 40.11 -54.16 -37.70
C THR A 262 40.43 -55.63 -37.40
N LEU A 263 39.77 -56.22 -36.40
CA LEU A 263 39.97 -57.63 -36.06
C LEU A 263 39.26 -58.55 -37.06
N GLU A 264 38.06 -58.18 -37.47
CA GLU A 264 37.30 -58.89 -38.50
C GLU A 264 38.08 -58.95 -39.82
N SER A 265 38.69 -57.85 -40.26
CA SER A 265 39.52 -57.85 -41.48
C SER A 265 40.71 -58.82 -41.38
N LYS A 266 41.37 -58.88 -40.22
CA LYS A 266 42.51 -59.78 -39.99
C LYS A 266 42.15 -61.26 -39.94
N ILE A 267 40.89 -61.59 -39.61
CA ILE A 267 40.41 -62.98 -39.61
C ILE A 267 40.07 -63.42 -41.04
N VAL A 268 39.54 -62.52 -41.87
CA VAL A 268 39.20 -62.82 -43.28
C VAL A 268 40.43 -62.96 -44.18
N GLU A 269 41.54 -62.30 -43.83
CA GLU A 269 42.82 -62.40 -44.57
C GLU A 269 43.67 -63.65 -44.26
N LYS A 270 43.25 -64.49 -43.31
CA LYS A 270 43.94 -65.75 -42.94
C LYS A 270 43.22 -66.97 -43.51
#